data_AF-A0A535L406-F1
#
_entry.id   AF-A0A535L406-F1
#
_cell.length_a   1.000
_cell.length_b   1.000
_cell.length_c   1.000
_cell.angle_alpha   90.00
_cell.angle_beta   90.00
_cell.angle_gamma   90.00
#
_symmetry.space_group_name_H-M   'P 1'
#
loop_
_entity.id
_entity.type
_entity.pdbx_description
1 polymer ?
#
loop_
_entity_poly.entity_id
_entity_poly.type
_entity_poly.pdbx_seq_one_letter_code
_entity_poly.pdbx_strand_id
1 'polypeptide(L)'
;MYAAGISIRPLRSRHRAWLPGAWRLALLALLVVLASVALARVAMGGTAPAQSTVVVQPGDTLWSIAVAHYPNDDPRERVDAIEQVNGLSGPGIEVGESLQLPPP
;
A
#
# COMPACT_ATOMS: atom_id res chain seq x y z
N MET A 1 20.14 -80.86 -13.93
CA MET A 1 19.26 -79.81 -14.50
C MET A 1 18.21 -79.46 -13.45
N TYR A 2 18.37 -78.34 -12.74
CA TYR A 2 17.33 -77.72 -11.91
C TYR A 2 17.46 -76.21 -12.09
N ALA A 3 16.53 -75.63 -12.84
CA ALA A 3 16.38 -74.18 -12.98
C ALA A 3 15.40 -73.72 -11.91
N ALA A 4 15.92 -73.22 -10.78
CA ALA A 4 15.13 -72.61 -9.73
C ALA A 4 14.93 -71.12 -10.06
N GLY A 5 13.67 -70.70 -9.99
CA GLY A 5 13.14 -69.48 -10.60
C GLY A 5 13.79 -68.18 -10.13
N ILE A 6 13.99 -67.30 -11.11
CA ILE A 6 14.31 -65.89 -10.92
C ILE A 6 13.11 -65.22 -10.25
N SER A 7 13.24 -64.90 -8.96
CA SER A 7 12.25 -64.12 -8.23
C SER A 7 12.59 -62.63 -8.34
N ILE A 8 11.97 -61.95 -9.30
CA ILE A 8 12.03 -60.49 -9.41
C ILE A 8 10.84 -59.94 -8.60
N ARG A 9 11.08 -59.55 -7.35
CA ARG A 9 10.08 -58.79 -6.57
C ARG A 9 10.47 -57.31 -6.56
N PRO A 10 9.52 -56.40 -6.89
CA PRO A 10 9.84 -55.02 -7.20
C PRO A 10 10.25 -54.25 -5.95
N LEU A 11 11.29 -53.42 -6.11
CA LEU A 11 11.69 -52.39 -5.16
C LEU A 11 10.50 -51.44 -4.94
N ARG A 12 9.76 -51.62 -3.85
CA ARG A 12 8.82 -50.61 -3.35
C ARG A 12 9.63 -49.46 -2.78
N SER A 13 9.94 -48.48 -3.62
CA SER A 13 10.35 -47.14 -3.20
C SER A 13 9.21 -46.50 -2.43
N ARG A 14 9.19 -46.72 -1.10
CA ARG A 14 8.39 -45.92 -0.18
C ARG A 14 9.00 -44.52 -0.15
N HIS A 15 8.66 -43.68 -1.13
CA HIS A 15 8.70 -42.23 -0.99
C HIS A 15 7.60 -41.82 -0.01
N ARG A 16 7.73 -42.27 1.24
CA ARG A 16 7.00 -41.67 2.35
C ARG A 16 7.82 -40.47 2.75
N ALA A 17 7.56 -39.35 2.06
CA ALA A 17 8.07 -38.04 2.41
C ALA A 17 7.58 -37.71 3.82
N TRP A 18 8.32 -38.22 4.80
CA TRP A 18 8.07 -38.04 6.22
C TRP A 18 8.75 -36.74 6.63
N LEU A 19 8.24 -35.63 6.11
CA LEU A 19 8.57 -34.31 6.62
C LEU A 19 7.26 -33.62 7.00
N PRO A 20 6.62 -34.05 8.11
CA PRO A 20 5.54 -33.29 8.75
C PRO A 20 6.02 -31.90 9.26
N GLY A 21 7.28 -31.51 8.98
CA GLY A 21 7.84 -30.19 9.21
C GLY A 21 8.01 -29.33 7.94
N ALA A 22 7.84 -29.87 6.73
CA ALA A 22 8.00 -29.09 5.50
C ALA A 22 6.97 -27.95 5.42
N TRP A 23 5.74 -28.21 5.86
CA TRP A 23 4.71 -27.17 5.95
C TRP A 23 5.05 -26.11 7.01
N ARG A 24 5.68 -26.49 8.13
CA ARG A 24 6.11 -25.53 9.17
C ARG A 24 7.20 -24.60 8.65
N LEU A 25 8.17 -25.15 7.91
CA LEU A 25 9.22 -24.37 7.26
C LEU A 25 8.65 -23.46 6.18
N ALA A 26 7.70 -23.94 5.38
CA ALA A 26 7.01 -23.13 4.38
C ALA A 26 6.22 -21.98 5.01
N LEU A 27 5.52 -22.23 6.13
CA LEU A 27 4.82 -21.18 6.88
C LEU A 27 5.77 -20.16 7.49
N LEU A 28 6.89 -20.60 8.08
CA LEU A 28 7.90 -19.68 8.61
C LEU A 28 8.51 -18.83 7.51
N ALA A 29 8.85 -19.43 6.35
CA ALA A 29 9.36 -18.69 5.21
C ALA A 29 8.33 -17.66 4.69
N LEU A 30 7.05 -18.04 4.60
CA LEU A 30 5.99 -17.12 4.22
C LEU A 30 5.85 -15.96 5.22
N LEU A 31 5.91 -16.24 6.52
CA LEU A 31 5.82 -15.23 7.57
C LEU A 31 7.00 -14.25 7.49
N VAL A 32 8.21 -14.75 7.25
CA VAL A 32 9.42 -13.93 7.04
C VAL A 32 9.27 -13.07 5.79
N VAL A 33 8.77 -13.61 4.68
CA VAL A 33 8.54 -12.83 3.45
C VAL A 33 7.51 -11.74 3.69
N LEU A 34 6.38 -12.05 4.34
CA LEU A 34 5.35 -11.07 4.67
C LEU A 34 5.87 -9.98 5.60
N ALA A 35 6.64 -10.35 6.64
CA ALA A 35 7.27 -9.39 7.54
C ALA A 35 8.29 -8.49 6.81
N SER A 36 9.06 -9.07 5.88
CA SER A 36 10.05 -8.33 5.07
C SER A 36 9.37 -7.35 4.13
N VAL A 37 8.26 -7.74 3.49
CA VAL A 37 7.44 -6.85 2.66
C VAL A 37 6.84 -5.73 3.51
N ALA A 38 6.26 -6.05 4.68
CA ALA A 38 5.71 -5.04 5.58
C ALA A 38 6.78 -4.02 6.02
N LEU A 39 7.97 -4.50 6.41
CA LEU A 39 9.07 -3.64 6.82
C LEU A 39 9.57 -2.75 5.66
N ALA A 40 9.66 -3.30 4.44
CA ALA A 40 10.02 -2.53 3.26
C ALA A 40 8.98 -1.43 2.96
N ARG A 41 7.69 -1.70 3.15
CA ARG A 41 6.62 -0.70 2.95
C ARG A 41 6.69 0.46 3.94
N VAL A 42 7.07 0.18 5.20
CA VAL A 42 7.35 1.21 6.21
C VAL A 42 8.60 2.01 5.84
N ALA A 43 9.69 1.34 5.47
CA ALA A 43 10.95 1.98 5.11
C ALA A 43 10.86 2.85 3.85
N MET A 44 10.03 2.46 2.87
CA MET A 44 9.77 3.22 1.64
C MET A 44 8.82 4.42 1.85
N GLY A 45 8.47 4.76 3.10
CA GLY A 45 7.60 5.90 3.37
C GLY A 45 6.20 5.68 2.80
N GLY A 46 5.61 4.50 3.03
CA GLY A 46 4.18 4.24 2.82
C GLY A 46 3.29 5.04 3.77
N THR A 47 3.59 6.30 4.00
CA THR A 47 2.66 7.27 4.55
C THR A 47 1.72 7.62 3.42
N ALA A 48 0.44 7.27 3.55
CA ALA A 48 -0.59 7.94 2.77
C ALA A 48 -0.30 9.45 2.83
N PRO A 49 -0.42 10.17 1.71
CA PRO A 49 -0.17 11.61 1.72
C PRO A 49 -0.96 12.22 2.86
N ALA A 50 -0.26 12.92 3.76
CA ALA A 50 -0.89 13.51 4.92
C ALA A 50 -1.91 14.53 4.41
N GLN A 51 -3.18 14.14 4.45
CA GLN A 51 -4.29 15.03 4.10
C GLN A 51 -4.21 16.20 5.06
N SER A 52 -3.82 17.36 4.53
CA SER A 52 -3.65 18.56 5.31
C SER A 52 -4.98 19.29 5.32
N THR A 53 -5.50 19.62 6.50
CA THR A 53 -6.74 20.41 6.62
C THR A 53 -6.38 21.84 7.02
N VAL A 54 -6.93 22.81 6.31
CA VAL A 54 -6.77 24.24 6.62
C VAL A 54 -8.13 24.83 6.97
N VAL A 55 -8.16 25.64 8.03
CA VAL A 55 -9.34 26.42 8.38
C VAL A 55 -9.24 27.78 7.71
N VAL A 56 -10.25 28.13 6.92
CA VAL A 56 -10.32 29.38 6.16
C VAL A 56 -10.35 30.58 7.13
N GLN A 57 -9.43 31.51 6.96
CA GLN A 57 -9.36 32.74 7.74
C GLN A 57 -10.00 33.92 6.98
N PRO A 58 -10.36 35.02 7.68
CA PRO A 58 -10.83 36.23 7.01
C PRO A 58 -9.81 36.76 6.00
N GLY A 59 -10.23 36.89 4.73
CA GLY A 59 -9.38 37.36 3.64
C GLY A 59 -8.69 36.24 2.85
N ASP A 60 -8.83 34.98 3.26
CA ASP A 60 -8.39 33.85 2.47
C ASP A 60 -9.27 33.65 1.23
N THR A 61 -8.62 33.16 0.18
CA THR A 61 -9.23 32.72 -1.06
C THR A 61 -8.66 31.35 -1.40
N LEU A 62 -9.38 30.53 -2.17
CA LEU A 62 -8.80 29.26 -2.65
C LEU A 62 -7.47 29.48 -3.37
N TRP A 63 -7.35 30.59 -4.09
CA TRP A 63 -6.11 30.99 -4.76
C TRP A 63 -4.96 31.25 -3.78
N SER A 64 -5.20 32.07 -2.74
CA SER A 64 -4.14 32.40 -1.76
C SER A 64 -3.72 31.16 -0.97
N ILE A 65 -4.66 30.28 -0.63
CA ILE A 65 -4.40 28.99 0.01
C ILE A 65 -3.57 28.10 -0.93
N ALA A 66 -3.95 27.99 -2.20
CA ALA A 66 -3.21 27.19 -3.18
C ALA A 66 -1.77 27.69 -3.37
N VAL A 67 -1.57 29.00 -3.54
CA VAL A 67 -0.23 29.59 -3.68
C VAL A 67 0.62 29.40 -2.42
N ALA A 68 0.02 29.52 -1.24
CA ALA A 68 0.74 29.36 0.03
C ALA A 68 1.19 27.91 0.28
N HIS A 69 0.37 26.93 -0.12
CA HIS A 69 0.64 25.51 0.14
C HIS A 69 1.35 24.78 -1.01
N TYR A 70 1.20 25.25 -2.25
CA TYR A 70 1.80 24.65 -3.45
C TYR A 70 2.60 25.69 -4.25
N PRO A 71 3.73 26.18 -3.73
CA PRO A 71 4.50 27.23 -4.40
C PRO A 71 5.15 26.81 -5.73
N ASN A 72 5.25 25.50 -6.00
CA ASN A 72 5.90 24.94 -7.19
C ASN A 72 4.92 24.45 -8.27
N ASP A 73 3.61 24.44 -7.98
CA ASP A 73 2.58 23.93 -8.88
C ASP A 73 1.76 25.07 -9.48
N ASP A 74 0.99 24.77 -10.54
CA ASP A 74 0.03 25.75 -11.07
C ASP A 74 -1.11 25.96 -10.04
N PRO A 75 -1.31 27.19 -9.54
CA PRO A 75 -2.38 27.47 -8.59
C PRO A 75 -3.78 27.14 -9.14
N ARG A 76 -4.00 27.22 -10.45
CA ARG A 76 -5.30 26.88 -11.07
C ARG A 76 -5.64 25.41 -10.89
N GLU A 77 -4.69 24.53 -11.23
CA GLU A 77 -4.88 23.08 -11.08
C GLU A 77 -5.10 22.70 -9.63
N ARG A 78 -4.42 23.39 -8.70
CA ARG A 78 -4.58 23.14 -7.26
C ARG A 78 -5.88 23.68 -6.70
N VAL A 79 -6.38 24.83 -7.18
CA VAL A 79 -7.73 25.30 -6.84
C VAL A 79 -8.76 24.26 -7.28
N ASP A 80 -8.71 23.80 -8.53
CA ASP A 80 -9.63 22.79 -9.07
C ASP A 80 -9.58 21.48 -8.25
N ALA A 81 -8.37 21.07 -7.85
CA ALA A 81 -8.19 19.89 -7.02
C ALA A 81 -8.76 20.07 -5.59
N ILE A 82 -8.59 21.25 -4.99
CA ILE A 82 -9.18 21.58 -3.69
C ILE A 82 -10.71 21.59 -3.79
N GLU A 83 -11.28 22.16 -4.85
CA GLU A 83 -12.72 22.17 -5.10
C GLU A 83 -13.26 20.74 -5.21
N GLN A 84 -12.59 19.87 -5.97
CA GLN A 84 -13.00 18.46 -6.13
C GLN A 84 -12.94 17.66 -4.82
N VAL A 85 -11.88 17.83 -4.04
CA VAL A 85 -11.70 17.10 -2.78
C VAL A 85 -12.73 17.55 -1.72
N ASN A 86 -13.13 18.82 -1.73
CA ASN A 86 -14.10 19.37 -0.79
C ASN A 86 -15.54 19.39 -1.30
N GLY A 87 -15.78 19.00 -2.56
CA GLY A 87 -17.12 19.01 -3.17
C GLY A 87 -17.68 20.41 -3.38
N LEU A 88 -16.81 21.41 -3.58
CA LEU A 88 -17.22 22.79 -3.81
C LEU A 88 -17.81 22.93 -5.23
N SER A 89 -18.85 23.74 -5.37
CA SER A 89 -19.49 24.04 -6.67
C SER A 89 -18.83 25.23 -7.40
N GLY A 90 -17.76 25.77 -6.84
CA GLY A 90 -16.99 26.90 -7.36
C GLY A 90 -16.09 27.50 -6.27
N PRO A 91 -15.45 28.65 -6.53
CA PRO A 91 -14.35 29.14 -5.71
C PRO A 91 -14.79 29.87 -4.42
N GLY A 92 -16.09 29.87 -4.12
CA GLY A 92 -16.63 30.49 -2.93
C GLY A 92 -16.34 29.64 -1.69
N ILE A 93 -15.68 30.24 -0.71
CA ILE A 93 -15.36 29.62 0.58
C ILE A 93 -15.82 30.53 1.72
N GLU A 94 -16.19 29.93 2.85
CA GLU A 94 -16.66 30.67 4.03
C GLU A 94 -15.59 30.70 5.13
N VAL A 95 -15.54 31.81 5.87
CA VAL A 95 -14.62 31.93 7.01
C VAL A 95 -14.98 30.90 8.09
N GLY A 96 -13.98 30.16 8.55
CA GLY A 96 -14.16 29.07 9.52
C GLY A 96 -14.44 27.71 8.86
N GLU A 97 -14.61 27.66 7.54
CA GLU A 97 -14.73 26.41 6.79
C GLU A 97 -13.43 25.60 6.86
N SER A 98 -13.56 24.28 6.98
CA SER A 98 -12.41 23.37 7.01
C SER A 98 -12.21 22.76 5.63
N LEU A 99 -11.15 23.17 4.94
CA LEU A 99 -10.80 22.70 3.61
C LEU A 99 -9.73 21.62 3.69
N GLN A 100 -10.00 20.49 3.06
CA GLN A 100 -9.04 19.42 2.82
C GLN A 100 -8.15 19.78 1.63
N LEU A 101 -6.84 19.67 1.82
CA LEU A 101 -5.85 19.91 0.79
C LEU A 101 -5.39 18.58 0.18
N PRO A 102 -5.31 18.48 -1.16
CA PRO A 102 -4.72 17.32 -1.82
C PRO A 102 -3.22 17.18 -1.46
N PRO A 103 -2.61 16.01 -1.68
CA PRO A 103 -1.16 15.92 -1.66
C PRO A 103 -0.48 16.87 -2.64
N PRO A 104 0.73 17.39 -2.31
CA PRO A 104 1.63 17.95 -3.30
C PRO A 104 2.01 16.88 -4.33
#